data_AF-A0A1A9WKQ1-F1
#
_entry.id   AF-A0A1A9WKQ1-F1
#
_cell.length_a   1.000
_cell.length_b   1.000
_cell.length_c   1.000
_cell.angle_alpha   90.00
_cell.angle_beta   90.00
_cell.angle_gamma   90.00
#
_symmetry.space_group_name_H-M   'P 1'
#
loop_
_entity.id
_entity.type
_entity.pdbx_description
1 polymer ?
#
loop_
_entity_poly.entity_id
_entity_poly.type
_entity_poly.pdbx_seq_one_letter_code
_entity_poly.pdbx_strand_id
1 'polypeptide(L)'
;MISDMDMITIEMKLKVLEKWEAVKKRTCEKLHSEQEEIAKLMKKTSKLSKRLQLKNVKINEEDFKRFFQEKLTKMPPLRRAYELFHVESDQTNKPLENSIKKEPIMLPDSFVADEDGMVQIGPNGTKIAKKRLSLINWGLNGPTITRKIMMEIFDRKTLSFGSLTGKPSPAFVDMDKPSKSQLDPLKVKDIIHFMTEYTEMTPKEVKCAITTKCADENKMYRQRQKKRLEIALKIKTKKFRKFY
;
A
#
# COMPACT_ATOMS: atom_id res chain seq x y z
N MET A 1 -42.88 -7.44 -32.11
CA MET A 1 -41.53 -7.43 -32.69
C MET A 1 -40.59 -6.90 -31.63
N ILE A 2 -39.65 -7.72 -31.14
CA ILE A 2 -38.59 -7.24 -30.26
C ILE A 2 -37.69 -6.35 -31.14
N SER A 3 -37.42 -5.12 -30.70
CA SER A 3 -36.63 -4.18 -31.49
C SER A 3 -35.19 -4.66 -31.60
N ASP A 4 -34.52 -4.46 -32.75
CA ASP A 4 -33.13 -4.90 -32.95
C ASP A 4 -32.16 -4.30 -31.90
N MET A 5 -32.51 -3.15 -31.30
CA MET A 5 -31.79 -2.52 -30.18
C MET A 5 -31.82 -3.35 -28.88
N ASP A 6 -32.91 -4.08 -28.63
CA ASP A 6 -33.02 -4.95 -27.46
C ASP A 6 -32.17 -6.22 -27.60
N MET A 7 -32.06 -6.77 -28.82
CA MET A 7 -31.27 -7.97 -29.07
C MET A 7 -29.77 -7.73 -28.88
N ILE A 8 -29.26 -6.60 -29.41
CA ILE A 8 -27.85 -6.20 -29.23
C ILE A 8 -27.52 -5.99 -27.75
N THR A 9 -28.45 -5.40 -27.01
CA THR A 9 -28.30 -5.16 -25.55
C THR A 9 -28.26 -6.46 -24.77
N ILE A 10 -29.09 -7.45 -25.14
CA ILE A 10 -29.10 -8.78 -24.53
C ILE A 10 -27.78 -9.49 -24.82
N GLU A 11 -27.29 -9.46 -26.07
CA GLU A 11 -26.03 -10.10 -26.44
C GLU A 11 -24.82 -9.49 -25.71
N MET A 12 -24.79 -8.17 -25.54
CA MET A 12 -23.77 -7.49 -24.73
C MET A 12 -23.80 -7.95 -23.27
N LYS A 13 -24.99 -8.03 -22.65
CA LYS A 13 -25.13 -8.50 -21.27
C LYS A 13 -24.68 -9.96 -21.12
N LEU A 14 -24.98 -10.81 -22.09
CA LEU A 14 -24.57 -12.21 -22.11
C LEU A 14 -23.04 -12.35 -22.15
N LYS A 15 -22.37 -11.61 -23.04
CA LYS A 15 -20.89 -11.56 -23.11
C LYS A 15 -20.23 -11.07 -21.82
N VAL A 16 -20.87 -10.14 -21.11
CA VAL A 16 -20.37 -9.65 -19.81
C VAL A 16 -20.51 -10.74 -18.74
N LEU A 17 -21.63 -11.47 -18.73
CA LEU A 17 -21.86 -12.56 -17.78
C LEU A 17 -20.89 -13.73 -18.00
N GLU A 18 -20.64 -14.12 -19.25
CA GLU A 18 -19.66 -15.17 -19.58
C GLU A 18 -18.23 -14.78 -19.13
N LYS A 19 -17.84 -13.52 -19.34
CA LYS A 19 -16.55 -13.01 -18.83
C LYS A 19 -16.49 -13.05 -17.31
N TRP A 20 -17.57 -12.67 -16.64
CA TRP A 20 -17.65 -12.69 -15.17
C TRP A 20 -17.54 -14.12 -14.63
N GLU A 21 -18.22 -15.08 -15.25
CA GLU A 21 -18.16 -16.49 -14.89
C GLU A 21 -16.75 -17.07 -15.09
N ALA A 22 -16.10 -16.77 -16.22
CA ALA A 22 -14.73 -17.19 -16.49
C ALA A 22 -13.74 -16.64 -15.46
N VAL A 23 -13.90 -15.37 -15.05
CA VAL A 23 -13.07 -14.76 -14.00
C VAL A 23 -13.32 -15.43 -12.65
N LYS A 24 -14.59 -15.63 -12.27
CA LYS A 24 -14.99 -16.30 -11.03
C LYS A 24 -14.38 -17.71 -10.94
N LYS A 25 -14.47 -18.49 -12.02
CA LYS A 25 -13.90 -19.85 -12.10
C LYS A 25 -12.39 -19.85 -11.85
N ARG A 26 -11.64 -18.97 -12.53
CA ARG A 26 -10.18 -18.83 -12.34
C ARG A 26 -9.80 -18.42 -10.93
N THR A 27 -10.57 -17.54 -10.28
CA THR A 27 -10.32 -17.15 -8.89
C THR A 27 -10.56 -18.29 -7.91
N CYS A 28 -11.61 -19.09 -8.13
CA CYS A 28 -11.88 -20.28 -7.31
C CYS A 28 -10.75 -21.32 -7.44
N GLU A 29 -10.26 -21.57 -8.66
CA GLU A 29 -9.14 -22.49 -8.91
C GLU A 29 -7.86 -22.05 -8.17
N LYS A 30 -7.55 -20.74 -8.19
CA LYS A 30 -6.40 -20.18 -7.46
C LYS A 30 -6.53 -20.35 -5.95
N LEU A 31 -7.71 -20.03 -5.39
CA LEU A 31 -7.97 -20.19 -3.96
C LEU A 31 -7.80 -21.65 -3.53
N HIS A 32 -8.24 -22.59 -4.35
CA HIS A 32 -8.10 -24.01 -4.05
C HIS A 32 -6.63 -24.45 -4.03
N SER A 33 -5.83 -23.98 -4.99
CA SER A 33 -4.38 -24.25 -5.01
C SER A 33 -3.65 -23.67 -3.78
N GLU A 34 -4.00 -22.45 -3.37
CA GLU A 34 -3.43 -21.83 -2.16
C GLU A 34 -3.79 -22.59 -0.88
N GLN A 35 -5.04 -23.06 -0.77
CA GLN A 35 -5.48 -23.90 0.35
C GLN A 35 -4.65 -25.20 0.44
N GLU A 36 -4.34 -25.83 -0.69
CA GLU A 36 -3.54 -27.05 -0.73
C GLU A 36 -2.10 -26.80 -0.25
N GLU A 37 -1.48 -25.70 -0.65
CA GLU A 37 -0.14 -25.32 -0.20
C GLU A 37 -0.09 -25.01 1.30
N ILE A 38 -1.11 -24.37 1.85
CA ILE A 38 -1.25 -24.16 3.29
C ILE A 38 -1.36 -25.50 4.02
N ALA A 39 -2.16 -26.44 3.51
CA ALA A 39 -2.28 -27.77 4.09
C ALA A 39 -0.94 -28.54 4.10
N LYS A 40 -0.16 -28.46 3.00
CA LYS A 40 1.19 -29.03 2.92
C LYS A 40 2.14 -28.43 3.96
N LEU A 41 2.09 -27.10 4.17
CA LEU A 41 2.89 -26.42 5.18
C LEU A 41 2.50 -26.83 6.60
N MET A 42 1.20 -26.90 6.91
CA MET A 42 0.70 -27.34 8.22
C MET A 42 1.18 -28.76 8.55
N LYS A 43 1.14 -29.68 7.58
CA LYS A 43 1.65 -31.05 7.73
C LYS A 43 3.16 -31.07 8.01
N LYS A 44 3.95 -30.23 7.34
CA LYS A 44 5.40 -30.11 7.58
C LYS A 44 5.71 -29.57 8.98
N THR A 45 4.97 -28.55 9.42
CA THR A 45 5.15 -27.96 10.76
C THR A 45 4.78 -28.95 11.86
N SER A 46 3.67 -29.69 11.71
CA SER A 46 3.27 -30.75 12.64
C SER A 46 4.33 -31.85 12.76
N LYS A 47 4.90 -32.31 11.64
CA LYS A 47 6.00 -33.29 11.64
C LYS A 47 7.25 -32.77 12.37
N LEU A 48 7.60 -31.51 12.17
CA LEU A 48 8.77 -30.91 12.82
C LEU A 48 8.55 -30.75 14.33
N SER A 49 7.35 -30.34 14.73
CA SER A 49 6.96 -30.23 16.14
C SER A 49 7.06 -31.58 16.86
N LYS A 50 6.52 -32.65 16.26
CA LYS A 50 6.64 -34.01 16.81
C LYS A 50 8.10 -34.47 16.95
N ARG A 51 8.96 -34.16 15.97
CA ARG A 51 10.40 -34.47 16.04
C ARG A 51 11.12 -33.70 17.15
N LEU A 52 10.74 -32.46 17.41
CA LEU A 52 11.31 -31.66 18.49
C LEU A 52 10.88 -32.20 19.87
N GLN A 53 9.61 -32.59 20.01
CA GLN A 53 9.10 -33.24 21.22
C GLN A 53 9.81 -34.58 21.50
N LEU A 54 9.99 -35.41 20.47
CA LEU A 54 10.70 -36.71 20.59
C LEU A 54 12.17 -36.57 21.01
N LYS A 55 12.85 -35.49 20.62
CA LYS A 55 14.26 -35.24 20.98
C LYS A 55 14.43 -34.51 22.32
N ASN A 56 13.35 -34.21 23.03
CA ASN A 56 13.34 -33.51 24.32
C ASN A 56 14.19 -32.22 24.35
N VAL A 57 14.28 -31.53 23.20
CA VAL A 57 15.09 -30.30 23.07
C VAL A 57 14.26 -29.12 23.56
N LYS A 58 14.57 -28.64 24.78
CA LYS A 58 14.08 -27.34 25.25
C LYS A 58 14.93 -26.24 24.62
N ILE A 59 14.39 -25.57 23.61
CA ILE A 59 15.04 -24.40 23.02
C ILE A 59 14.88 -23.25 24.02
N ASN A 60 15.93 -22.94 24.78
CA ASN A 60 15.95 -21.76 25.65
C ASN A 60 15.92 -20.49 24.78
N GLU A 61 15.07 -19.52 25.15
CA GLU A 61 14.90 -18.25 24.44
C GLU A 61 16.20 -17.44 24.42
N GLU A 62 17.04 -17.59 25.45
CA GLU A 62 18.33 -16.93 25.59
C GLU A 62 19.38 -17.51 24.64
N ASP A 63 19.39 -18.83 24.44
CA ASP A 63 20.26 -19.49 23.46
C ASP A 63 19.93 -19.04 22.04
N PHE A 64 18.65 -18.85 21.77
CA PHE A 64 18.17 -18.34 20.49
C PHE A 64 18.58 -16.89 20.23
N LYS A 65 18.57 -16.05 21.28
CA LYS A 65 19.02 -14.64 21.22
C LYS A 65 20.54 -14.55 21.00
N ARG A 66 21.32 -15.29 21.79
CA ARG A 66 22.79 -15.37 21.70
C ARG A 66 23.26 -15.83 20.31
N PHE A 67 22.65 -16.88 19.78
CA PHE A 67 22.92 -17.36 18.43
C PHE A 67 22.59 -16.31 17.35
N PHE A 68 21.51 -15.55 17.52
CA PHE A 68 21.10 -14.53 16.57
C PHE A 68 22.09 -13.35 16.54
N GLN A 69 22.58 -12.94 17.69
CA GLN A 69 23.51 -11.83 17.86
C GLN A 69 24.92 -12.17 17.35
N GLU A 70 25.39 -13.40 17.59
CA GLU A 70 26.64 -13.93 17.04
C GLU A 70 26.60 -14.03 15.50
N LYS A 71 25.43 -14.28 14.90
CA LYS A 71 25.28 -14.33 13.44
C LYS A 71 25.15 -12.95 12.80
N LEU A 72 24.62 -11.95 13.50
CA LEU A 72 24.55 -10.56 13.02
C LEU A 72 25.94 -9.91 12.98
N THR A 73 26.77 -10.16 14.00
CA THR A 73 28.13 -9.62 14.10
C THR A 73 29.10 -10.19 13.07
N LYS A 74 28.82 -11.41 12.57
CA LYS A 74 29.61 -12.08 11.52
C LYS A 74 29.16 -11.72 10.08
N MET A 75 28.19 -10.81 9.90
CA MET A 75 27.75 -10.36 8.58
C MET A 75 28.47 -9.07 8.15
N PRO A 76 28.85 -8.90 6.87
CA PRO A 76 29.47 -7.65 6.40
C PRO A 76 28.52 -6.45 6.59
N PRO A 77 29.04 -5.22 6.80
CA PRO A 77 28.22 -4.04 7.01
C PRO A 77 27.29 -3.82 5.80
N LEU A 78 25.97 -3.86 6.04
CA LEU A 78 24.91 -3.69 5.04
C LEU A 78 24.85 -2.23 4.53
N ARG A 79 25.86 -1.78 3.78
CA ARG A 79 25.83 -0.47 3.12
C ARG A 79 25.60 -0.50 1.60
N ARG A 80 25.38 -1.67 0.99
CA ARG A 80 25.15 -1.79 -0.48
C ARG A 80 23.93 -2.57 -0.94
N ALA A 81 23.11 -3.09 -0.03
CA ALA A 81 21.87 -3.79 -0.40
C ALA A 81 20.67 -2.84 -0.63
N TYR A 82 20.84 -1.53 -0.40
CA TYR A 82 19.75 -0.56 -0.56
C TYR A 82 19.52 -0.15 -2.03
N GLU A 83 20.51 -0.32 -2.91
CA GLU A 83 20.42 0.07 -4.32
C GLU A 83 19.90 -1.05 -5.23
N LEU A 84 20.05 -2.33 -4.85
CA LEU A 84 19.68 -3.47 -5.70
C LEU A 84 18.18 -3.86 -5.64
N PHE A 85 17.36 -3.17 -4.85
CA PHE A 85 15.93 -3.47 -4.67
C PHE A 85 15.00 -2.30 -5.02
N HIS A 86 15.44 -1.36 -5.85
CA HIS A 86 14.50 -0.56 -6.65
C HIS A 86 13.85 -1.47 -7.70
N VAL A 87 12.92 -2.30 -7.24
CA VAL A 87 11.83 -2.78 -8.08
C VAL A 87 10.86 -1.61 -8.14
N GLU A 88 10.81 -0.94 -9.28
CA GLU A 88 9.66 -0.16 -9.70
C GLU A 88 8.41 -1.01 -9.45
N SER A 89 7.66 -0.70 -8.39
CA SER A 89 6.37 -1.30 -8.15
C SER A 89 5.34 -0.56 -8.98
N ASP A 90 5.50 -0.64 -10.30
CA ASP A 90 4.41 -0.43 -11.23
C ASP A 90 3.73 -1.77 -11.49
N GLN A 91 2.40 -1.70 -11.60
CA GLN A 91 1.46 -2.74 -12.03
C GLN A 91 1.11 -3.85 -11.03
N THR A 92 -0.01 -3.64 -10.32
CA THR A 92 -1.20 -4.48 -10.50
C THR A 92 -2.47 -3.69 -10.15
N ASN A 93 -2.96 -2.90 -11.10
CA ASN A 93 -4.38 -2.59 -11.22
C ASN A 93 -4.74 -2.91 -12.67
N LYS A 94 -5.55 -3.95 -12.90
CA LYS A 94 -6.12 -4.20 -14.22
C LYS A 94 -7.19 -3.13 -14.49
N PRO A 95 -7.10 -2.35 -15.58
CA PRO A 95 -8.17 -1.47 -16.00
C PRO A 95 -9.28 -2.33 -16.65
N LEU A 96 -10.53 -2.08 -16.29
CA LEU A 96 -11.63 -2.30 -17.24
C LEU A 96 -11.48 -1.22 -18.32
N GLU A 97 -11.09 -1.66 -19.51
CA GLU A 97 -11.03 -0.85 -20.71
C GLU A 97 -12.46 -0.53 -21.14
N ASN A 98 -12.87 0.72 -21.00
CA ASN A 98 -13.91 1.31 -21.84
C ASN A 98 -13.25 2.46 -22.59
N SER A 99 -13.14 2.27 -23.90
CA SER A 99 -12.54 3.17 -24.88
C SER A 99 -13.21 4.54 -24.88
N ILE A 100 -12.57 5.52 -24.24
CA ILE A 100 -12.68 6.92 -24.61
C ILE A 100 -11.24 7.40 -24.75
N LYS A 101 -10.83 7.69 -25.99
CA LYS A 101 -9.59 8.42 -26.25
C LYS A 101 -9.73 9.79 -25.56
N LYS A 102 -9.10 9.96 -24.40
CA LYS A 102 -8.92 11.28 -23.80
C LYS A 102 -7.46 11.65 -23.99
N GLU A 103 -7.26 12.74 -24.71
CA GLU A 103 -5.99 13.47 -24.72
C GLU A 103 -5.50 13.68 -23.28
N PRO A 104 -4.18 13.76 -23.05
CA PRO A 104 -3.66 14.04 -21.72
C PRO A 104 -4.27 15.35 -21.24
N ILE A 105 -5.08 15.29 -20.19
CA ILE A 105 -5.57 16.47 -19.49
C ILE A 105 -4.31 17.18 -18.99
N MET A 106 -3.90 18.22 -19.70
CA MET A 106 -2.75 19.05 -19.37
C MET A 106 -2.92 19.58 -17.95
N LEU A 107 -1.81 19.80 -17.24
CA LEU A 107 -1.89 20.56 -15.99
C LEU A 107 -2.65 21.85 -16.27
N PRO A 108 -3.49 22.32 -15.32
CA PRO A 108 -3.92 23.70 -15.31
C PRO A 108 -2.73 24.62 -15.59
N ASP A 109 -2.83 25.46 -16.63
CA ASP A 109 -1.79 26.42 -17.02
C ASP A 109 -1.42 27.40 -15.89
N SER A 110 -2.23 27.45 -14.84
CA SER A 110 -2.04 28.22 -13.61
C SER A 110 -0.87 27.79 -12.74
N PHE A 111 -0.26 26.61 -12.96
CA PHE A 111 0.89 26.18 -12.15
C PHE A 111 2.21 26.82 -12.62
N VAL A 112 2.40 28.06 -12.17
CA VAL A 112 3.65 28.81 -12.25
C VAL A 112 4.68 28.14 -11.32
N ALA A 113 5.80 27.72 -11.89
CA ALA A 113 6.92 27.24 -11.11
C ALA A 113 7.90 28.38 -10.86
N ASP A 114 8.57 28.35 -9.72
CA ASP A 114 9.73 29.21 -9.44
C ASP A 114 10.97 28.76 -10.24
N GLU A 115 12.07 29.50 -10.06
CA GLU A 115 13.37 29.22 -10.72
C GLU A 115 13.89 27.80 -10.42
N ASP A 116 13.50 27.23 -9.28
CA ASP A 116 13.86 25.87 -8.86
C ASP A 116 12.92 24.79 -9.43
N GLY A 117 11.91 25.18 -10.22
CA GLY A 117 10.93 24.25 -10.79
C GLY A 117 9.88 23.76 -9.78
N MET A 118 9.71 24.47 -8.66
CA MET A 118 8.74 24.18 -7.61
C MET A 118 7.48 25.03 -7.75
N VAL A 119 6.33 24.44 -7.49
CA VAL A 119 5.02 25.09 -7.51
C VAL A 119 4.52 25.23 -6.09
N GLN A 120 4.19 26.45 -5.69
CA GLN A 120 3.55 26.71 -4.41
C GLN A 120 2.06 26.34 -4.48
N ILE A 121 1.61 25.47 -3.59
CA ILE A 121 0.24 24.93 -3.61
C ILE A 121 -0.72 25.65 -2.65
N GLY A 122 -0.22 26.56 -1.81
CA GLY A 122 -1.09 27.29 -0.89
C GLY A 122 -0.41 28.44 -0.16
N PRO A 123 -1.17 29.19 0.63
CA PRO A 123 -0.72 30.43 1.26
C PRO A 123 0.35 30.23 2.34
N ASN A 124 0.49 29.03 2.90
CA ASN A 124 1.50 28.75 3.94
C ASN A 124 2.87 28.31 3.36
N GLY A 125 3.06 28.41 2.04
CA GLY A 125 4.36 28.18 1.39
C GLY A 125 4.69 26.71 1.14
N THR A 126 3.73 25.79 1.22
CA THR A 126 3.97 24.40 0.82
C THR A 126 4.26 24.34 -0.68
N LYS A 127 5.33 23.64 -1.06
CA LYS A 127 5.79 23.50 -2.45
C LYS A 127 5.82 22.05 -2.91
N ILE A 128 5.55 21.82 -4.19
CA ILE A 128 5.70 20.53 -4.88
C ILE A 128 6.42 20.76 -6.20
N ALA A 129 7.34 19.87 -6.59
CA ALA A 129 8.00 19.95 -7.89
C ALA A 129 6.98 19.88 -9.05
N LYS A 130 7.09 20.80 -10.03
CA LYS A 130 6.19 20.86 -11.19
C LYS A 130 6.15 19.52 -11.96
N LYS A 131 7.32 18.88 -12.09
CA LYS A 131 7.47 17.55 -12.71
C LYS A 131 6.67 16.45 -12.01
N ARG A 132 6.42 16.57 -10.69
CA ARG A 132 5.64 15.58 -9.94
C ARG A 132 4.15 15.84 -10.10
N LEU A 133 3.73 17.11 -10.06
CA LEU A 133 2.35 17.50 -10.36
C LEU A 133 1.95 17.13 -11.80
N SER A 134 2.89 17.21 -12.75
CA SER A 134 2.62 16.85 -14.14
C SER A 134 2.37 15.37 -14.39
N LEU A 135 2.85 14.51 -13.50
CA LEU A 135 2.64 13.05 -13.58
C LEU A 135 1.30 12.62 -12.95
N ILE A 136 0.58 13.56 -12.31
CA ILE A 136 -0.74 13.28 -11.77
C ILE A 136 -1.76 13.35 -12.91
N ASN A 137 -2.49 12.25 -13.12
CA ASN A 137 -3.67 12.28 -13.97
C ASN A 137 -4.81 13.01 -13.24
N TRP A 138 -5.06 14.25 -13.67
CA TRP A 138 -6.09 15.14 -13.12
C TRP A 138 -7.52 14.74 -13.50
N GLY A 139 -7.70 13.79 -14.41
CA GLY A 139 -9.02 13.20 -14.71
C GLY A 139 -9.47 12.13 -13.71
N LEU A 140 -8.66 11.81 -12.71
CA LEU A 140 -9.04 10.89 -11.63
C LEU A 140 -9.94 11.60 -10.60
N ASN A 141 -10.63 10.84 -9.77
CA ASN A 141 -11.44 11.44 -8.70
C ASN A 141 -10.57 12.21 -7.68
N GLY A 142 -11.14 13.27 -7.13
CA GLY A 142 -10.46 14.16 -6.20
C GLY A 142 -9.74 13.44 -5.04
N PRO A 143 -10.37 12.47 -4.32
CA PRO A 143 -9.68 11.73 -3.27
C PRO A 143 -8.42 10.99 -3.73
N THR A 144 -8.39 10.51 -4.97
CA THR A 144 -7.20 9.84 -5.53
C THR A 144 -6.11 10.83 -5.85
N ILE A 145 -6.47 12.00 -6.38
CA ILE A 145 -5.53 13.12 -6.60
C ILE A 145 -4.95 13.60 -5.27
N THR A 146 -5.79 13.82 -4.25
CA THR A 146 -5.35 14.18 -2.88
C THR A 146 -4.32 13.18 -2.34
N ARG A 147 -4.59 11.87 -2.50
CA ARG A 147 -3.67 10.81 -2.04
C ARG A 147 -2.32 10.85 -2.74
N LYS A 148 -2.26 11.24 -4.02
CA LYS A 148 -1.01 11.42 -4.76
C LYS A 148 -0.25 12.65 -4.26
N ILE A 149 -0.93 13.79 -4.12
CA ILE A 149 -0.36 15.03 -3.57
C ILE A 149 0.23 14.81 -2.17
N MET A 150 -0.47 14.08 -1.30
CA MET A 150 0.04 13.74 0.03
C MET A 150 1.36 12.96 -0.01
N MET A 151 1.56 12.11 -1.02
CA MET A 151 2.81 11.35 -1.18
C MET A 151 3.98 12.19 -1.69
N GLU A 152 3.70 13.34 -2.31
CA GLU A 152 4.73 14.30 -2.72
C GLU A 152 5.11 15.25 -1.57
N ILE A 153 4.17 15.56 -0.66
CA ILE A 153 4.39 16.49 0.46
C ILE A 153 4.95 15.79 1.71
N PHE A 154 4.53 14.55 1.96
CA PHE A 154 4.87 13.81 3.16
C PHE A 154 5.52 12.47 2.84
N ASP A 155 6.58 12.15 3.58
CA ASP A 155 7.18 10.82 3.53
C ASP A 155 6.18 9.74 3.98
N ARG A 156 6.30 8.55 3.38
CA ARG A 156 5.48 7.38 3.75
C ARG A 156 5.54 7.05 5.24
N LYS A 157 6.70 7.27 5.89
CA LYS A 157 6.86 7.07 7.34
C LYS A 157 5.97 8.05 8.10
N THR A 158 6.03 9.34 7.78
CA THR A 158 5.18 10.39 8.36
C THR A 158 3.70 10.09 8.17
N LEU A 159 3.28 9.66 6.98
CA LEU A 159 1.88 9.27 6.73
C LEU A 159 1.46 8.03 7.53
N SER A 160 2.37 7.08 7.75
CA SER A 160 2.05 5.84 8.47
C SER A 160 1.88 6.03 9.98
N PHE A 161 2.60 6.98 10.58
CA PHE A 161 2.54 7.27 12.03
C PHE A 161 1.75 8.55 12.34
N GLY A 162 1.40 9.33 11.32
CA GLY A 162 0.63 10.54 11.42
C GLY A 162 -0.87 10.32 11.35
N SER A 163 -1.60 11.35 11.75
CA SER A 163 -3.05 11.49 11.61
C SER A 163 -3.42 12.96 11.45
N LEU A 164 -4.66 13.22 11.03
CA LEU A 164 -5.11 14.59 10.80
C LEU A 164 -5.07 15.46 12.07
N THR A 165 -5.39 14.87 13.24
CA THR A 165 -5.54 15.62 14.51
C THR A 165 -4.58 15.17 15.62
N GLY A 166 -3.88 14.04 15.46
CA GLY A 166 -3.07 13.43 16.52
C GLY A 166 -3.89 12.78 17.65
N LYS A 167 -5.21 12.98 17.68
CA LYS A 167 -6.06 12.50 18.77
C LYS A 167 -6.32 10.99 18.64
N PRO A 168 -6.30 10.25 19.76
CA PRO A 168 -6.74 8.85 19.76
C PRO A 168 -8.21 8.77 19.36
N SER A 169 -8.58 7.66 18.72
CA SER A 169 -9.98 7.44 18.35
C SER A 169 -10.79 7.12 19.61
N PRO A 170 -11.95 7.78 19.82
CA PRO A 170 -12.80 7.53 20.98
C PRO A 170 -13.25 6.07 21.12
N ALA A 171 -13.30 5.32 20.01
CA ALA A 171 -13.67 3.90 20.01
C ALA A 171 -12.58 2.97 20.57
N PHE A 172 -11.39 3.50 20.90
CA PHE A 172 -10.24 2.72 21.35
C PHE A 172 -9.53 3.34 22.56
N VAL A 173 -10.25 4.09 23.39
CA VAL A 173 -9.67 4.76 24.58
C VAL A 173 -9.09 3.74 25.57
N ASP A 174 -9.74 2.59 25.74
CA ASP A 174 -9.31 1.53 26.65
C ASP A 174 -8.29 0.55 26.04
N MET A 175 -7.90 0.77 24.78
CA MET A 175 -6.86 -0.02 24.14
C MET A 175 -5.55 0.77 24.16
N ASP A 176 -4.46 0.14 24.60
CA ASP A 176 -3.08 0.64 24.51
C ASP A 176 -2.58 0.74 23.06
N LYS A 177 -3.31 1.49 22.23
CA LYS A 177 -2.91 1.82 20.87
C LYS A 177 -1.86 2.94 20.94
N PRO A 178 -0.73 2.80 20.24
CA PRO A 178 0.26 3.86 20.14
C PRO A 178 -0.37 5.15 19.61
N SER A 179 -0.09 6.26 20.30
CA SER A 179 -0.52 7.59 19.87
C SER A 179 0.11 7.96 18.52
N LYS A 180 -0.67 8.60 17.66
CA LYS A 180 -0.22 9.08 16.34
C LYS A 180 0.15 10.55 16.44
N SER A 181 1.18 10.98 15.71
CA SER A 181 1.48 12.40 15.61
C SER A 181 0.43 13.13 14.77
N GLN A 182 0.25 14.43 14.99
CA GLN A 182 -0.50 15.26 14.05
C GLN A 182 0.37 15.52 12.81
N LEU A 183 -0.24 15.47 11.62
CA LEU A 183 0.41 15.99 10.41
C LEU A 183 0.62 17.50 10.55
N ASP A 184 1.66 18.03 9.88
CA ASP A 184 1.93 19.47 9.86
C ASP A 184 0.65 20.25 9.46
N PRO A 185 0.07 21.03 10.39
CA PRO A 185 -1.20 21.71 10.15
C PRO A 185 -1.13 22.72 9.00
N LEU A 186 0.02 23.33 8.75
CA LEU A 186 0.20 24.32 7.68
C LEU A 186 0.15 23.64 6.32
N LYS A 187 0.89 22.53 6.16
CA LYS A 187 0.83 21.71 4.96
C LYS A 187 -0.55 21.13 4.70
N VAL A 188 -1.25 20.70 5.74
CA VAL A 188 -2.64 20.20 5.62
C VAL A 188 -3.59 21.31 5.16
N LYS A 189 -3.46 22.53 5.67
CA LYS A 189 -4.26 23.68 5.21
C LYS A 189 -4.02 23.99 3.74
N ASP A 190 -2.76 23.97 3.30
CA ASP A 190 -2.41 24.18 1.89
C ASP A 190 -2.98 23.08 0.99
N ILE A 191 -2.91 21.80 1.39
CA ILE A 191 -3.55 20.70 0.64
C ILE A 191 -5.05 20.91 0.51
N ILE A 192 -5.72 21.32 1.60
CA ILE A 192 -7.16 21.56 1.58
C ILE A 192 -7.48 22.68 0.61
N HIS A 193 -6.80 23.82 0.72
CA HIS A 193 -6.96 24.98 -0.16
C HIS A 193 -6.76 24.60 -1.62
N PHE A 194 -5.63 23.97 -1.93
CA PHE A 194 -5.29 23.50 -3.27
C PHE A 194 -6.34 22.57 -3.86
N MET A 195 -6.76 21.55 -3.11
CA MET A 195 -7.75 20.61 -3.61
C MET A 195 -9.12 21.27 -3.81
N THR A 196 -9.52 22.21 -2.96
CA THR A 196 -10.81 22.91 -3.10
C THR A 196 -10.82 23.93 -4.23
N GLU A 197 -9.66 24.42 -4.65
CA GLU A 197 -9.53 25.38 -5.75
C GLU A 197 -9.47 24.67 -7.11
N TYR A 198 -8.73 23.56 -7.18
CA TYR A 198 -8.46 22.85 -8.45
C TYR A 198 -9.35 21.63 -8.69
N THR A 199 -10.23 21.29 -7.75
CA THR A 199 -11.22 20.22 -7.91
C THR A 199 -12.54 20.60 -7.25
N GLU A 200 -13.61 19.88 -7.56
CA GLU A 200 -14.94 20.11 -6.99
C GLU A 200 -15.10 19.56 -5.55
N MET A 201 -13.99 19.24 -4.87
CA MET A 201 -14.04 18.66 -3.53
C MET A 201 -14.33 19.72 -2.46
N THR A 202 -15.14 19.34 -1.48
CA THR A 202 -15.32 20.10 -0.25
C THR A 202 -14.14 19.89 0.72
N PRO A 203 -13.86 20.85 1.64
CA PRO A 203 -12.84 20.68 2.67
C PRO A 203 -13.02 19.41 3.51
N LYS A 204 -14.29 18.98 3.70
CA LYS A 204 -14.64 17.76 4.43
C LYS A 204 -14.17 16.52 3.69
N GLU A 205 -14.41 16.44 2.38
CA GLU A 205 -13.99 15.30 1.56
C GLU A 205 -12.47 15.20 1.48
N VAL A 206 -11.77 16.33 1.39
CA VAL A 206 -10.29 16.35 1.40
C VAL A 206 -9.76 15.82 2.74
N LYS A 207 -10.32 16.28 3.88
CA LYS A 207 -9.97 15.76 5.21
C LYS A 207 -10.26 14.27 5.36
N CYS A 208 -11.36 13.78 4.79
CA CYS A 208 -11.68 12.35 4.75
C CYS A 208 -10.63 11.58 3.94
N ALA A 209 -10.25 12.06 2.75
CA ALA A 209 -9.21 11.45 1.93
C ALA A 209 -7.87 11.39 2.66
N ILE A 210 -7.49 12.45 3.37
CA ILE A 210 -6.28 12.51 4.21
C ILE A 210 -6.31 11.45 5.31
N THR A 211 -7.42 11.34 6.04
CA THR A 211 -7.58 10.38 7.14
C THR A 211 -7.46 8.94 6.64
N THR A 212 -8.14 8.61 5.53
CA THR A 212 -8.07 7.28 4.92
C THR A 212 -6.66 6.96 4.43
N LYS A 213 -5.95 7.93 3.82
CA LYS A 213 -4.57 7.74 3.36
C LYS A 213 -3.61 7.41 4.50
N CYS A 214 -3.72 8.10 5.64
CA CYS A 214 -2.89 7.80 6.82
C CYS A 214 -3.20 6.40 7.38
N ALA A 215 -4.47 5.99 7.38
CA ALA A 215 -4.86 4.65 7.78
C ALA A 215 -4.30 3.57 6.83
N ASP A 216 -4.37 3.81 5.53
CA ASP A 216 -3.83 2.91 4.50
C ASP A 216 -2.31 2.76 4.60
N GLU A 217 -1.57 3.86 4.75
CA GLU A 217 -0.11 3.79 4.93
C GLU A 217 0.27 3.08 6.23
N ASN A 218 -0.50 3.25 7.31
CA ASN A 218 -0.28 2.47 8.55
C ASN A 218 -0.52 0.97 8.32
N LYS A 219 -1.62 0.61 7.63
CA LYS A 219 -1.92 -0.78 7.26
C LYS A 219 -0.81 -1.37 6.41
N MET A 220 -0.36 -0.65 5.38
CA MET A 220 0.72 -1.08 4.48
C MET A 220 2.07 -1.16 5.19
N TYR A 221 2.35 -0.25 6.13
CA TYR A 221 3.54 -0.34 6.97
C TYR A 221 3.53 -1.62 7.80
N ARG A 222 2.44 -1.91 8.53
CA ARG A 222 2.30 -3.14 9.33
C ARG A 222 2.43 -4.41 8.48
N GLN A 223 1.82 -4.44 7.30
CA GLN A 223 1.95 -5.57 6.38
C GLN A 223 3.41 -5.77 5.91
N ARG A 224 4.12 -4.69 5.57
CA ARG A 224 5.55 -4.76 5.21
C ARG A 224 6.40 -5.28 6.37
N GLN A 225 6.15 -4.82 7.60
CA GLN A 225 6.87 -5.32 8.77
C GLN A 225 6.62 -6.81 9.01
N LYS A 226 5.35 -7.26 8.90
CA LYS A 226 4.99 -8.68 8.99
C LYS A 226 5.71 -9.52 7.93
N LYS A 227 5.68 -9.10 6.66
CA LYS A 227 6.39 -9.77 5.56
C LYS A 227 7.90 -9.83 5.82
N ARG A 228 8.51 -8.75 6.31
CA ARG A 228 9.94 -8.73 6.69
C ARG A 228 10.25 -9.75 7.77
N LEU A 229 9.41 -9.85 8.80
CA LEU A 229 9.54 -10.84 9.86
C LEU A 229 9.37 -12.27 9.33
N GLU A 230 8.36 -12.52 8.50
CA GLU A 230 8.13 -13.83 7.87
C GLU A 230 9.28 -14.27 6.97
N ILE A 231 9.84 -13.35 6.17
CA ILE A 231 11.01 -13.63 5.33
C ILE A 231 12.21 -13.93 6.22
N ALA A 232 12.45 -13.15 7.27
CA ALA A 232 13.52 -13.40 8.22
C ALA A 232 13.37 -14.79 8.88
N LEU A 233 12.15 -15.18 9.25
CA LEU A 233 11.83 -16.51 9.78
C LEU A 233 12.03 -17.61 8.73
N LYS A 234 11.62 -17.41 7.47
CA LYS A 234 11.83 -18.39 6.38
C LYS A 234 13.29 -18.59 6.07
N ILE A 235 14.10 -17.52 6.06
CA ILE A 235 15.56 -17.59 5.90
C ILE A 235 16.17 -18.38 7.06
N LYS A 236 15.71 -18.12 8.30
CA LYS A 236 16.12 -18.86 9.50
C LYS A 236 15.82 -20.36 9.34
N THR A 237 14.61 -20.73 8.92
CA THR A 237 14.19 -22.13 8.73
C THR A 237 14.90 -22.84 7.57
N LYS A 238 15.13 -22.16 6.44
CA LYS A 238 15.86 -22.73 5.29
C LYS A 238 17.33 -22.96 5.60
N LYS A 239 17.99 -22.03 6.30
CA LYS A 239 19.37 -22.22 6.76
C LYS A 239 19.45 -23.41 7.71
N PHE A 240 18.50 -23.55 8.64
CA PHE A 240 18.47 -24.67 9.59
C PHE A 240 18.36 -26.05 8.91
N ARG A 241 17.69 -26.15 7.75
CA ARG A 241 17.60 -27.39 6.95
C ARG A 241 18.82 -27.70 6.08
N LYS A 242 19.81 -26.79 6.01
CA LYS A 242 21.03 -26.99 5.20
C LYS A 242 22.22 -27.47 6.05
N PHE A 243 22.06 -27.48 7.38
CA PHE A 243 23.06 -27.94 8.36
C PHE A 243 22.70 -29.28 9.01
N TYR A 244 21.61 -29.92 8.55
CA TYR A 244 21.17 -31.28 8.87
C TYR A 244 20.70 -31.94 7.58
#